data_AF-A0A062UI25-F1
#
_entry.id   AF-A0A062UI25-F1
#
_cell.length_a   1.000
_cell.length_b   1.000
_cell.length_c   1.000
_cell.angle_alpha   90.00
_cell.angle_beta   90.00
_cell.angle_gamma   90.00
#
_symmetry.space_group_name_H-M   'P 1'
#
loop_
_entity.id
_entity.type
_entity.pdbx_description
1 polymer ?
#
loop_
_entity_poly.entity_id
_entity_poly.type
_entity_poly.pdbx_seq_one_letter_code
_entity_poly.pdbx_strand_id
1 'polypeptide(L)'
;MIIFFAALAGLVAWGLHLGWRWKQTRDFAPEVLATKQADGELPADVSVAEFTDLYLRSEGPRAATYFFVCGAVMLFFLAPFVSLFNELWRLIWRLSGQNPVFETGTLIHSFSVFLAFMLVAIVLLAAAMHRYYAVMPPTLKQVIRDLNGGHS
;
A
#
# COMPACT_ATOMS: atom_id res chain seq x y z
N MET A 1 17.84 18.33 2.35
CA MET A 1 18.01 17.87 0.95
C MET A 1 18.53 16.43 0.90
N ILE A 2 19.68 16.09 1.48
CA ILE A 2 20.24 14.72 1.45
C ILE A 2 19.25 13.66 1.99
N ILE A 3 18.58 13.93 3.12
CA ILE A 3 17.60 13.01 3.72
C ILE A 3 16.43 12.73 2.77
N PHE A 4 15.96 13.74 2.03
CA PHE A 4 14.88 13.58 1.06
C PHE A 4 15.30 12.66 -0.09
N PHE A 5 16.50 12.87 -0.65
CA PHE A 5 17.01 12.01 -1.71
C PHE A 5 17.27 10.58 -1.22
N ALA A 6 17.73 10.41 0.02
CA ALA A 6 17.88 9.09 0.64
C ALA A 6 16.53 8.38 0.80
N ALA A 7 15.50 9.08 1.29
CA ALA A 7 14.15 8.55 1.40
C ALA A 7 13.56 8.18 0.03
N LEU A 8 13.78 9.01 -0.99
CA LEU A 8 13.35 8.75 -2.35
C LEU A 8 14.06 7.52 -2.93
N ALA A 9 15.38 7.41 -2.76
CA ALA A 9 16.15 6.25 -3.19
C ALA A 9 15.69 4.96 -2.49
N GLY A 10 15.41 5.03 -1.18
CA GLY A 10 14.83 3.93 -0.42
C GLY A 10 13.47 3.50 -0.95
N LEU A 11 12.59 4.46 -1.27
CA LEU A 11 11.29 4.18 -1.88
C LEU A 11 11.46 3.51 -3.25
N VAL A 12 12.34 4.02 -4.12
CA VAL A 12 12.60 3.43 -5.43
C VAL A 12 13.13 2.00 -5.29
N ALA A 13 14.10 1.77 -4.40
CA ALA A 13 14.65 0.44 -4.14
C ALA A 13 13.57 -0.54 -3.65
N TRP A 14 12.70 -0.09 -2.73
CA TRP A 14 11.59 -0.90 -2.25
C TRP A 14 10.58 -1.22 -3.36
N GLY A 15 10.25 -0.24 -4.21
CA GLY A 15 9.36 -0.43 -5.37
C GLY A 15 9.93 -1.43 -6.38
N LEU A 16 11.22 -1.34 -6.69
CA LEU A 16 11.92 -2.30 -7.54
C LEU A 16 11.93 -3.71 -6.93
N HIS A 17 12.21 -3.82 -5.64
CA HIS A 17 12.14 -5.08 -4.91
C HIS A 17 10.74 -5.70 -4.96
N LEU A 18 9.68 -4.90 -4.77
CA LEU A 18 8.30 -5.34 -4.88
C LEU A 18 7.97 -5.81 -6.30
N GLY A 19 8.39 -5.07 -7.33
CA GLY A 19 8.22 -5.48 -8.72
C GLY A 19 8.91 -6.81 -9.02
N TRP A 20 10.13 -7.00 -8.50
CA TRP A 20 10.84 -8.27 -8.59
C TRP A 20 10.08 -9.42 -7.91
N ARG A 21 9.52 -9.19 -6.72
CA ARG A 21 8.74 -10.19 -5.99
C ARG A 21 7.47 -10.58 -6.75
N TRP A 22 6.76 -9.61 -7.33
CA TRP A 22 5.60 -9.87 -8.19
C TRP A 22 5.98 -10.71 -9.40
N LYS A 23 7.09 -10.39 -10.06
CA LYS A 23 7.62 -11.19 -11.18
C LYS A 23 7.96 -12.60 -10.73
N GLN A 24 8.68 -12.76 -9.62
CA GLN A 24 9.05 -14.07 -9.08
C GLN A 24 7.82 -14.94 -8.78
N THR A 25 6.78 -14.39 -8.15
CA THR A 25 5.54 -15.13 -7.90
C THR A 25 4.86 -15.55 -9.19
N ARG A 26 4.87 -14.69 -10.22
CA ARG A 26 4.32 -15.01 -11.55
C ARG A 26 5.08 -16.14 -12.22
N ASP A 27 6.41 -16.04 -12.23
CA ASP A 27 7.30 -16.99 -12.91
C ASP A 27 7.26 -18.37 -12.23
N PHE A 28 6.94 -18.43 -10.93
CA PHE A 28 6.80 -19.67 -10.17
C PHE A 28 5.44 -20.38 -10.35
N ALA A 29 4.40 -19.67 -10.80
CA ALA A 29 3.05 -20.22 -10.92
C ALA A 29 2.95 -21.48 -11.82
N PRO A 30 3.63 -21.58 -12.98
CA PRO A 30 3.58 -22.78 -13.81
C PRO A 30 4.17 -24.03 -13.14
N GLU A 31 5.24 -23.86 -12.36
CA GLU A 31 5.85 -24.96 -11.60
C GLU A 31 4.88 -25.48 -10.53
N VAL A 32 4.23 -24.57 -9.81
CA VAL A 32 3.21 -24.92 -8.81
C VAL A 32 2.04 -25.66 -9.47
N LEU A 33 1.54 -25.18 -10.62
CA LEU A 33 0.47 -25.87 -11.34
C LEU A 33 0.88 -27.29 -11.74
N ALA A 34 2.08 -27.46 -12.31
CA ALA A 34 2.57 -28.76 -12.73
C ALA A 34 2.67 -29.76 -11.56
N THR A 35 3.19 -29.31 -10.41
CA THR A 35 3.23 -30.13 -9.19
C THR A 35 1.82 -30.50 -8.73
N LYS A 36 0.89 -29.53 -8.69
CA LYS A 36 -0.48 -29.75 -8.22
C LYS A 36 -1.29 -30.67 -9.15
N GLN A 37 -1.04 -30.62 -10.45
CA GLN A 37 -1.62 -31.56 -11.42
C GLN A 37 -1.00 -32.96 -11.28
N ALA A 38 0.31 -33.07 -11.05
CA ALA A 38 0.99 -34.34 -10.83
C ALA A 38 0.51 -35.04 -9.54
N ASP A 39 0.21 -34.27 -8.50
CA ASP A 39 -0.34 -34.76 -7.23
C ASP A 39 -1.85 -35.10 -7.32
N GLY A 40 -2.50 -34.84 -8.46
CA GLY A 40 -3.93 -35.02 -8.65
C GLY A 40 -4.81 -34.03 -7.87
N GLU A 41 -4.22 -32.95 -7.33
CA GLU A 41 -4.94 -31.90 -6.61
C GLU A 41 -5.69 -30.94 -7.55
N LEU A 42 -5.27 -30.85 -8.82
CA LEU A 42 -5.90 -30.01 -9.84
C LEU A 42 -6.14 -30.80 -11.14
N PRO A 43 -7.26 -30.56 -11.85
CA PRO A 43 -7.51 -31.10 -13.17
C PRO A 43 -6.45 -30.71 -14.20
N ALA A 44 -6.20 -31.61 -15.15
CA ALA A 44 -5.22 -31.42 -16.22
C ALA A 44 -5.65 -30.38 -17.27
N ASP A 45 -6.94 -30.04 -17.34
CA ASP A 45 -7.51 -29.05 -18.26
C ASP A 45 -7.40 -27.61 -17.74
N VAL A 46 -7.03 -27.41 -16.47
CA VAL A 46 -6.76 -26.06 -15.93
C VAL A 46 -5.59 -25.44 -16.68
N SER A 47 -5.83 -24.26 -17.27
CA SER A 47 -4.81 -23.55 -18.04
C SER A 47 -3.80 -22.85 -17.14
N VAL A 48 -2.55 -22.76 -17.61
CA VAL A 48 -1.48 -21.99 -16.92
C VAL A 48 -1.90 -20.53 -16.72
N ALA A 49 -2.57 -19.92 -17.70
CA ALA A 49 -2.99 -18.53 -17.64
C ALA A 49 -4.03 -18.29 -16.53
N GLU A 50 -5.03 -19.16 -16.44
CA GLU A 50 -6.07 -19.10 -15.41
C GLU A 50 -5.49 -19.31 -14.01
N PHE A 51 -4.68 -20.36 -13.83
CA PHE A 51 -4.04 -20.63 -12.55
C PHE A 51 -3.12 -19.48 -12.13
N THR A 52 -2.34 -18.92 -13.06
CA THR A 52 -1.40 -17.82 -12.75
C THR A 52 -2.13 -16.58 -12.26
N ASP A 53 -3.26 -16.19 -12.85
CA ASP A 53 -4.03 -15.04 -12.38
C ASP A 53 -4.55 -15.26 -10.95
N LEU A 54 -5.11 -16.43 -10.66
CA LEU A 54 -5.61 -16.76 -9.34
C LEU A 54 -4.48 -16.88 -8.30
N TYR A 55 -3.36 -17.51 -8.68
CA TYR A 55 -2.17 -17.64 -7.85
C TYR A 55 -1.55 -16.30 -7.50
N LEU A 56 -1.48 -15.36 -8.45
CA LEU A 56 -1.02 -14.01 -8.20
C LEU A 56 -1.95 -13.23 -7.27
N ARG A 57 -3.26 -13.50 -7.34
CA ARG A 57 -4.21 -12.89 -6.40
C ARG A 57 -4.00 -13.41 -4.99
N SER A 58 -3.72 -14.70 -4.81
CA SER A 58 -3.57 -15.35 -3.49
C SER A 58 -2.20 -15.12 -2.86
N GLU A 59 -1.11 -15.35 -3.61
CA GLU A 59 0.27 -15.37 -3.10
C GLU A 59 1.09 -14.13 -3.49
N GLY A 60 0.52 -13.22 -4.29
CA GLY A 60 1.18 -11.97 -4.63
C GLY A 60 1.43 -11.09 -3.38
N PRO A 61 2.51 -10.28 -3.34
CA PRO A 61 2.85 -9.41 -2.21
C PRO A 61 1.93 -8.17 -2.11
N ARG A 62 0.61 -8.39 -2.09
CA ARG A 62 -0.43 -7.34 -2.15
C ARG A 62 -0.41 -6.44 -0.92
N ALA A 63 -0.36 -7.00 0.28
CA ALA A 63 -0.29 -6.22 1.51
C ALA A 63 0.92 -5.26 1.48
N ALA A 64 2.10 -5.77 1.14
CA ALA A 64 3.31 -4.97 0.98
C ALA A 64 3.17 -3.90 -0.13
N THR A 65 2.43 -4.19 -1.21
CA THR A 65 2.11 -3.21 -2.26
C THR A 65 1.24 -2.08 -1.72
N TYR A 66 0.23 -2.36 -0.88
CA TYR A 66 -0.58 -1.31 -0.23
C TYR A 66 0.25 -0.42 0.69
N PHE A 67 1.14 -1.00 1.51
CA PHE A 67 2.05 -0.23 2.36
C PHE A 67 2.99 0.66 1.54
N PHE A 68 3.54 0.11 0.45
CA PHE A 68 4.39 0.86 -0.47
C PHE A 68 3.65 2.05 -1.09
N VAL A 69 2.42 1.84 -1.59
CA VAL A 69 1.60 2.92 -2.16
C VAL A 69 1.30 3.98 -1.11
N CYS A 70 0.96 3.60 0.13
CA CYS A 70 0.76 4.57 1.21
C CYS A 70 2.04 5.38 1.47
N GLY A 71 3.20 4.72 1.58
CA GLY A 71 4.48 5.38 1.78
C GLY A 71 4.84 6.34 0.65
N ALA A 72 4.60 5.93 -0.61
CA ALA A 72 4.80 6.77 -1.78
C ALA A 72 3.90 8.01 -1.75
N VAL A 73 2.59 7.83 -1.51
CA VAL A 73 1.63 8.94 -1.36
C VAL A 73 2.11 9.90 -0.28
N MET A 74 2.46 9.40 0.92
CA MET A 74 2.93 10.25 2.01
C MET A 74 4.19 11.05 1.65
N LEU A 75 5.16 10.42 0.96
CA LEU A 75 6.39 11.10 0.56
C LEU A 75 6.13 12.22 -0.45
N PHE A 76 5.34 11.95 -1.50
CA PHE A 76 5.05 12.93 -2.54
C PHE A 76 4.08 14.02 -2.08
N PHE A 77 3.16 13.70 -1.16
CA PHE A 77 2.18 14.64 -0.63
C PHE A 77 2.65 15.43 0.59
N LEU A 78 3.82 15.14 1.17
CA LEU A 78 4.32 15.87 2.34
C LEU A 78 4.43 17.38 2.08
N ALA A 79 5.07 17.78 0.98
CA ALA A 79 5.22 19.19 0.63
C ALA A 79 3.88 19.92 0.39
N PRO A 80 2.97 19.42 -0.46
CA PRO A 80 1.67 20.07 -0.64
C PRO A 80 0.82 20.04 0.63
N PHE A 81 0.91 18.99 1.45
CA PHE A 81 0.25 18.93 2.75
C PHE A 81 0.70 20.06 3.67
N VAL A 82 2.02 20.22 3.87
CA VAL A 82 2.57 21.27 4.74
C VAL A 82 2.23 22.66 4.20
N SER A 83 2.27 22.84 2.88
CA SER A 83 1.88 24.09 2.23
C SER A 83 0.41 24.43 2.52
N LEU A 84 -0.51 23.50 2.28
CA LEU A 84 -1.94 23.68 2.54
C LEU A 84 -2.22 23.90 4.02
N PHE A 85 -1.59 23.12 4.90
CA PHE A 85 -1.73 23.28 6.34
C PHE A 85 -1.31 24.69 6.79
N ASN A 86 -0.20 25.20 6.26
CA ASN A 86 0.27 26.55 6.61
C ASN A 86 -0.68 27.64 6.12
N GLU A 87 -1.35 27.47 4.97
CA GLU A 87 -2.40 28.40 4.53
C GLU A 87 -3.59 28.40 5.49
N LEU A 88 -4.07 27.21 5.87
CA LEU A 88 -5.15 27.08 6.85
C LEU A 88 -4.76 27.65 8.21
N TRP A 89 -3.52 27.44 8.62
CA TRP A 89 -3.01 27.98 9.88
C TRP A 89 -2.92 29.50 9.86
N ARG A 90 -2.48 30.10 8.75
CA ARG A 90 -2.50 31.56 8.58
C ARG A 90 -3.91 32.13 8.68
N LEU A 91 -4.92 31.42 8.18
CA LEU A 91 -6.32 31.80 8.34
C LEU A 91 -6.71 31.80 9.83
N ILE A 92 -6.38 30.74 10.57
CA ILE A 92 -6.63 30.64 12.02
C ILE A 92 -5.96 31.81 12.76
N TRP A 93 -4.70 32.10 12.45
CA TRP A 93 -3.97 33.22 13.05
C TRP A 93 -4.68 34.56 12.79
N ARG A 94 -5.09 34.85 11.54
CA ARG A 94 -5.85 36.06 11.21
C ARG A 94 -7.18 36.14 11.96
N LEU A 95 -7.92 35.04 12.02
CA LEU A 95 -9.22 34.97 12.71
C LEU A 95 -9.09 35.14 14.23
N SER A 96 -7.95 34.75 14.81
CA SER A 96 -7.65 34.96 16.23
C SER A 96 -7.28 36.41 16.59
N GLY A 97 -7.38 37.36 15.65
CA GLY A 97 -6.92 38.73 15.86
C GLY A 97 -5.40 38.83 15.86
N GLN A 98 -4.71 37.94 15.13
CA GLN A 98 -3.25 37.89 15.03
C GLN A 98 -2.54 37.63 16.37
N ASN A 99 -3.16 36.85 17.25
CA ASN A 99 -2.55 36.48 18.52
C ASN A 99 -1.20 35.76 18.27
N PRO A 100 -0.08 36.22 18.89
CA PRO A 100 1.25 35.64 18.71
C PRO A 100 1.33 34.14 19.00
N VAL A 101 0.45 33.62 19.85
CA VAL A 101 0.36 32.18 20.17
C VAL A 101 0.12 31.32 18.92
N PHE A 102 -0.62 31.84 17.93
CA PHE A 102 -0.93 31.16 16.67
C PHE A 102 -0.01 31.56 15.52
N GLU A 103 1.05 32.32 15.77
CA GLU A 103 2.02 32.67 14.74
C GLU A 103 2.71 31.41 14.18
N THR A 104 3.04 31.43 12.90
CA THR A 104 3.77 30.33 12.24
C THR A 104 5.17 30.20 12.83
N GLY A 105 5.63 28.97 13.07
CA GLY A 105 6.94 28.70 13.66
C GLY A 105 6.95 28.64 15.18
N THR A 106 5.81 28.90 15.84
CA THR A 106 5.64 28.61 17.26
C THR A 106 5.62 27.10 17.54
N LEU A 107 5.78 26.73 18.82
CA LEU A 107 5.66 25.34 19.26
C LEU A 107 4.27 24.77 18.97
N ILE A 108 3.21 25.57 19.19
CA ILE A 108 1.82 25.16 18.95
C ILE A 108 1.59 24.89 17.47
N HIS A 109 2.07 25.76 16.59
CA HIS A 109 2.02 25.55 15.15
C HIS A 109 2.73 24.26 14.75
N SER A 110 3.99 24.08 15.16
CA SER A 110 4.80 22.91 14.82
C SER A 110 4.15 21.61 15.32
N PHE A 111 3.69 21.58 16.57
CA PHE A 111 3.01 20.42 17.14
C PHE A 111 1.71 20.10 16.41
N SER A 112 0.95 21.13 16.02
CA SER A 112 -0.28 20.95 15.26
C SER A 112 -0.04 20.40 13.85
N VAL A 113 1.03 20.83 13.17
CA VAL A 113 1.45 20.23 11.88
C VAL A 113 1.71 18.74 12.05
N PHE A 114 2.48 18.36 13.08
CA PHE A 114 2.78 16.95 13.36
C PHE A 114 1.53 16.13 13.64
N LEU A 115 0.63 16.62 14.50
CA LEU A 115 -0.61 15.92 14.82
C LEU A 115 -1.52 15.77 13.59
N ALA A 116 -1.66 16.82 12.78
CA ALA A 116 -2.46 16.78 11.57
C ALA A 116 -1.88 15.80 10.55
N PHE A 117 -0.56 15.80 10.36
CA PHE A 117 0.11 14.87 9.46
C PHE A 117 -0.02 13.43 9.93
N MET A 118 0.16 13.19 11.23
CA MET A 118 -0.02 11.87 11.83
C MET A 118 -1.46 11.36 11.65
N LEU A 119 -2.47 12.21 11.85
CA LEU A 119 -3.87 11.85 11.63
C LEU A 119 -4.11 11.44 10.17
N VAL A 120 -3.58 12.22 9.21
CA VAL A 120 -3.69 11.88 7.78
C VAL A 120 -2.99 10.55 7.47
N ALA A 121 -1.80 10.32 8.02
CA ALA A 121 -1.07 9.07 7.83
C ALA A 121 -1.85 7.86 8.37
N ILE A 122 -2.43 7.98 9.56
CA ILE A 122 -3.26 6.94 10.18
C ILE A 122 -4.51 6.68 9.34
N VAL A 123 -5.23 7.72 8.92
CA VAL A 123 -6.45 7.58 8.10
C VAL A 123 -6.14 6.95 6.76
N LEU A 124 -5.06 7.36 6.09
CA LEU A 124 -4.63 6.77 4.83
C LEU A 124 -4.34 5.27 4.98
N LEU A 125 -3.55 4.91 6.01
CA LEU A 125 -3.21 3.52 6.25
C LEU A 125 -4.45 2.69 6.64
N ALA A 126 -5.31 3.23 7.50
CA ALA A 126 -6.55 2.58 7.90
C ALA A 126 -7.47 2.33 6.69
N ALA A 127 -7.61 3.32 5.80
CA ALA A 127 -8.40 3.18 4.57
C ALA A 127 -7.80 2.13 3.63
N ALA A 128 -6.48 2.13 3.45
CA ALA A 128 -5.78 1.15 2.63
C ALA A 128 -5.94 -0.28 3.19
N MET A 129 -5.77 -0.46 4.50
CA MET A 129 -5.93 -1.76 5.15
C MET A 129 -7.38 -2.23 5.16
N HIS A 130 -8.33 -1.33 5.42
CA HIS A 130 -9.75 -1.63 5.29
C HIS A 130 -10.07 -2.12 3.88
N ARG A 131 -9.58 -1.44 2.84
CA ARG A 131 -9.78 -1.84 1.45
C ARG A 131 -9.13 -3.19 1.12
N TYR A 132 -7.96 -3.46 1.69
CA TYR A 132 -7.24 -4.72 1.56
C TYR A 132 -8.02 -5.87 2.19
N TYR A 133 -8.49 -5.74 3.43
CA TYR A 133 -9.24 -6.78 4.12
C TYR A 133 -10.68 -6.94 3.60
N ALA A 134 -11.33 -5.85 3.15
CA ALA A 134 -12.65 -5.94 2.52
C ALA A 134 -12.63 -6.71 1.19
N VAL A 135 -11.48 -6.75 0.51
CA VAL A 135 -11.27 -7.56 -0.70
C VAL A 135 -10.08 -8.48 -0.45
N MET A 136 -10.15 -9.17 0.69
CA MET A 136 -9.12 -10.12 1.10
C MET A 136 -8.94 -11.15 -0.01
N PRO A 137 -7.71 -11.33 -0.51
CA PRO A 137 -7.47 -12.28 -1.58
C PRO A 137 -7.82 -13.70 -1.11
N PRO A 138 -8.32 -14.56 -2.01
CA PRO A 138 -8.55 -15.95 -1.68
C PRO A 138 -7.23 -16.60 -1.29
N THR A 139 -7.27 -17.53 -0.35
CA THR A 139 -6.12 -18.38 -0.03
C THR A 139 -5.86 -19.36 -1.17
N LEU A 140 -4.61 -19.83 -1.34
CA LEU A 140 -4.29 -20.84 -2.34
C LEU A 140 -5.18 -22.10 -2.21
N LYS A 141 -5.51 -22.50 -0.98
CA LYS A 141 -6.42 -23.61 -0.72
C LYS A 141 -7.82 -23.38 -1.29
N GLN A 142 -8.35 -22.15 -1.17
CA GLN A 142 -9.63 -21.77 -1.76
C GLN A 142 -9.54 -21.77 -3.29
N VAL A 143 -8.47 -21.20 -3.86
CA VAL A 143 -8.22 -21.23 -5.31
C VAL A 143 -8.25 -22.66 -5.85
N ILE A 144 -7.52 -23.59 -5.22
CA ILE A 144 -7.48 -25.00 -5.64
C ILE A 144 -8.88 -25.64 -5.54
N ARG A 145 -9.60 -25.40 -4.44
CA ARG A 145 -10.96 -25.92 -4.26
C ARG A 145 -11.92 -25.40 -5.33
N ASP A 146 -11.86 -24.11 -5.63
CA ASP A 146 -12.76 -23.46 -6.57
C ASP A 146 -12.47 -23.96 -8.01
N LEU A 147 -11.19 -24.18 -8.35
CA LEU A 147 -10.76 -24.81 -9.61
C LEU A 147 -11.20 -26.28 -9.74
N ASN A 148 -11.39 -26.99 -8.62
CA ASN A 148 -11.90 -28.36 -8.59
C ASN A 148 -13.43 -28.46 -8.72
N GLY A 149 -14.11 -27.37 -9.09
CA GLY A 149 -15.58 -27.33 -9.18
C GLY A 149 -16.26 -27.23 -7.81
N GLY A 150 -15.52 -26.91 -6.74
CA GLY A 150 -16.08 -26.55 -5.45
C GLY A 150 -16.79 -25.20 -5.55
N HIS A 151 -18.02 -25.19 -6.05
CA HIS A 151 -18.89 -24.03 -5.96
C HIS A 151 -19.21 -23.75 -4.49
N SER A 152 -19.14 -22.47 -4.13
CA SER A 152 -19.44 -21.91 -2.80
C SER A 152 -20.73 -22.43 -2.18
#